data_AF-A0A8J2R3C4-F1
#
_entry.id   AF-A0A8J2R3C4-F1
#
_cell.length_a   1.000
_cell.length_b   1.000
_cell.length_c   1.000
_cell.angle_alpha   90.00
_cell.angle_beta   90.00
_cell.angle_gamma   90.00
#
_symmetry.space_group_name_H-M   'P 1'
#
loop_
_entity.id
_entity.type
_entity.pdbx_description
1 polymer ?
#
loop_
_entity_poly.entity_id
_entity_poly.type
_entity_poly.pdbx_seq_one_letter_code
_entity_poly.pdbx_strand_id
1 'polypeptide(L)'
;MNIFKFMFTFCLLFPQYVTPDDKTVFEYDPDEFYKQIVNKDGNFIMFYTPWCRHCTEFHPIWSELGNLINSRQYDIAIAQVDCMKHSKLCHENDITGYPTLLYYHKNSFTPVEYKSTRDLPSLTLFLSAVYTKNKKPKPKERILPNVEIFGGMAFLDDYNIEKFVSKGQHFVLFYVPWCTASQKLAIVWAEMAKLYESNEYLQIGRINCYHNEITCQNFDIKQYPLLLWIVNGRIMGQTDMKTLPELQEYVEKMLLTENHDPEKFVKKKKALPVARISEETFETFLENELVYVNYFAPWCAHCMQLSPLWLKLGERFQNESRVIIADIDCARSKTICEVEKINGLPTLILYKNKNIVNVEHGGKPLESLITLVNEHLHDNKTIEEDENQGNKNEEKENDGIKKEENENVIEENEKVGNKNEENVGNESEGNKNEDNENVGIKKEDNENVVNKIDDNENVGNKKEENENVVTKNDDNENVVNKIDDNENVGNKKEENENVVNKIDDNENVINKNDDNENVVNKIDDNENVVNKNDDNENVVNKIDDNENVGNKKEENENYEITEKPLPNKDEL
;
A
#
# COMPACT_ATOMS: atom_id res chain seq x y z
N MET A 1 32.76 -35.91 86.29
CA MET A 1 31.35 -35.49 86.10
C MET A 1 31.39 -34.08 85.55
N ASN A 2 31.24 -33.88 84.23
CA ASN A 2 29.97 -33.79 83.51
C ASN A 2 28.99 -32.87 84.28
N ILE A 3 28.47 -31.77 83.74
CA ILE A 3 27.78 -31.66 82.45
C ILE A 3 27.88 -30.22 81.94
N PHE A 4 28.36 -30.08 80.70
CA PHE A 4 28.19 -28.91 79.83
C PHE A 4 26.69 -28.57 79.72
N LYS A 5 26.29 -27.32 80.00
CA LYS A 5 25.02 -26.78 79.52
C LYS A 5 25.29 -25.59 78.61
N PHE A 6 25.15 -25.88 77.32
CA PHE A 6 25.07 -24.94 76.21
C PHE A 6 24.05 -23.84 76.50
N MET A 7 24.51 -22.60 76.46
CA MET A 7 23.67 -21.42 76.39
C MET A 7 23.35 -21.19 74.90
N PHE A 8 22.18 -21.64 74.46
CA PHE A 8 21.67 -21.32 73.12
C PHE A 8 21.14 -19.89 73.13
N THR A 9 22.03 -18.93 72.87
CA THR A 9 21.65 -17.59 72.43
C THR A 9 21.11 -17.75 71.01
N PHE A 10 19.78 -17.75 70.86
CA PHE A 10 19.12 -17.69 69.56
C PHE A 10 19.35 -16.29 68.99
N CYS A 11 20.52 -16.10 68.38
CA CYS A 11 20.80 -14.95 67.55
C CYS A 11 19.90 -15.09 66.33
N LEU A 12 18.78 -14.36 66.33
CA LEU A 12 18.00 -14.12 65.11
C LEU A 12 18.92 -13.37 64.15
N LEU A 13 19.67 -14.15 63.37
CA LEU A 13 20.24 -13.69 62.12
C LEU A 13 19.06 -13.39 61.22
N PHE A 14 18.50 -12.18 61.36
CA PHE A 14 17.83 -11.56 60.24
C PHE A 14 18.83 -11.61 59.09
N PRO A 15 18.49 -12.20 57.94
CA PRO A 15 19.32 -12.04 56.76
C PRO A 15 19.44 -10.54 56.56
N GLN A 16 20.63 -9.99 56.81
CA GLN A 16 20.97 -8.69 56.27
C GLN A 16 20.91 -8.88 54.77
N TYR A 17 19.76 -8.55 54.20
CA TYR A 17 19.60 -8.37 52.77
C TYR A 17 20.57 -7.26 52.41
N VAL A 18 21.74 -7.67 51.95
CA VAL A 18 22.63 -6.81 51.20
C VAL A 18 21.86 -6.46 49.95
N THR A 19 21.16 -5.33 49.98
CA THR A 19 20.64 -4.71 48.76
C THR A 19 21.85 -4.46 47.87
N PRO A 20 21.86 -4.93 46.61
CA PRO A 20 22.84 -4.46 45.64
C PRO A 20 22.85 -2.93 45.70
N ASP A 21 24.05 -2.34 45.66
CA ASP A 21 24.26 -0.89 45.72
C ASP A 21 23.59 -0.24 44.49
N ASP A 22 22.28 0.04 44.60
CA ASP A 22 21.39 0.55 43.56
C ASP A 22 21.67 2.05 43.33
N LYS A 23 22.87 2.37 42.86
CA LYS A 23 23.30 3.74 42.55
C LYS A 23 22.61 4.33 41.31
N THR A 24 21.63 3.65 40.74
CA THR A 24 21.07 3.98 39.42
C THR A 24 19.63 4.43 39.44
N VAL A 25 18.87 4.23 40.53
CA VAL A 25 17.59 4.93 40.77
C VAL A 25 17.86 6.12 41.67
N PHE A 26 17.30 7.28 41.34
CA PHE A 26 17.46 8.45 42.21
C PHE A 26 16.54 8.36 43.44
N GLU A 27 17.07 8.64 44.62
CA GLU A 27 16.26 8.81 45.82
C GLU A 27 15.87 10.28 45.96
N TYR A 28 14.57 10.58 45.98
CA TYR A 28 14.07 11.95 46.13
C TYR A 28 13.58 12.18 47.55
N ASP A 29 14.20 13.16 48.21
CA ASP A 29 13.61 13.87 49.34
C ASP A 29 12.72 15.03 48.82
N PRO A 30 12.01 15.77 49.68
CA PRO A 30 11.15 16.87 49.22
C PRO A 30 11.87 17.92 48.39
N ASP A 31 13.10 18.29 48.74
CA ASP A 31 13.84 19.35 48.04
C ASP A 31 14.28 18.88 46.64
N GLU A 32 14.80 17.66 46.53
CA GLU A 32 15.14 17.06 45.24
C GLU A 32 13.89 16.77 44.40
N PHE A 33 12.76 16.36 44.99
CA PHE A 33 11.50 16.14 44.26
C PHE A 33 11.08 17.39 43.47
N TYR A 34 10.96 18.54 44.15
CA TYR A 34 10.53 19.78 43.48
C TYR A 34 11.57 20.27 42.47
N LYS A 35 12.87 20.20 42.84
CA LYS A 35 13.98 20.64 42.00
C LYS A 35 14.10 19.82 40.72
N GLN A 36 13.97 18.50 40.79
CA GLN A 36 14.14 17.63 39.63
C GLN A 36 12.94 17.66 38.69
N ILE A 37 11.71 17.87 39.18
CA ILE A 37 10.52 18.13 38.34
C ILE A 37 10.69 19.39 37.48
N VAL A 38 11.38 20.41 37.99
CA VAL A 38 11.69 21.64 37.24
C VAL A 38 12.83 21.42 36.24
N ASN A 39 13.87 20.69 36.66
CA ASN A 39 15.11 20.58 35.87
C ASN A 39 15.04 19.51 34.77
N LYS A 40 14.43 18.37 35.06
CA LYS A 40 14.34 17.22 34.15
C LYS A 40 13.10 17.31 33.28
N ASP A 41 13.26 16.97 32.00
CA ASP A 41 12.16 16.90 31.03
C ASP A 41 11.04 15.92 31.45
N GLY A 42 11.38 14.89 32.22
CA GLY A 42 10.42 13.97 32.84
C GLY A 42 10.93 13.31 34.12
N ASN A 43 10.04 13.01 35.06
CA ASN A 43 10.38 12.29 36.28
C ASN A 43 9.37 11.17 36.49
N PHE A 44 9.81 9.92 36.42
CA PHE A 44 8.97 8.77 36.74
C PHE A 44 9.33 8.26 38.13
N ILE A 45 8.38 8.41 39.05
CA ILE A 45 8.65 8.33 40.49
C ILE A 45 7.82 7.19 41.08
N MET A 46 8.50 6.26 41.75
CA MET A 46 7.87 5.24 42.58
C MET A 46 7.72 5.74 44.02
N PHE A 47 6.48 5.88 44.47
CA PHE A 47 6.15 6.13 45.88
C PHE A 47 5.98 4.79 46.59
N TYR A 48 6.83 4.53 47.58
CA TYR A 48 6.93 3.22 48.21
C TYR A 48 7.10 3.30 49.73
N THR A 49 7.04 2.14 50.39
CA THR A 49 7.49 1.98 51.78
C THR A 49 8.37 0.72 51.90
N PRO A 50 9.41 0.71 52.76
CA PRO A 50 10.37 -0.40 52.82
C PRO A 50 9.77 -1.76 53.24
N TRP A 51 8.70 -1.76 54.04
CA TRP A 51 8.07 -3.00 54.53
C TRP A 51 6.99 -3.56 53.59
N CYS A 52 6.61 -2.82 52.54
CA CYS A 52 5.56 -3.26 51.63
C CYS A 52 6.07 -4.35 50.69
N ARG A 53 5.56 -5.57 50.85
CA ARG A 53 5.92 -6.73 50.03
C ARG A 53 5.84 -6.45 48.51
N HIS A 54 4.78 -5.77 48.05
CA HIS A 54 4.62 -5.44 46.63
C HIS A 54 5.67 -4.43 46.14
N CYS A 55 6.19 -3.57 47.02
CA CYS A 55 7.31 -2.69 46.69
C CYS A 55 8.60 -3.49 46.60
N THR A 56 8.83 -4.41 47.56
CA THR A 56 10.03 -5.24 47.59
C THR A 56 10.10 -6.19 46.39
N GLU A 57 8.97 -6.78 45.99
CA GLU A 57 8.87 -7.64 44.80
C GLU A 57 9.08 -6.86 43.50
N PHE A 58 8.66 -5.59 43.45
CA PHE A 58 8.81 -4.74 42.27
C PHE A 58 10.18 -4.07 42.16
N HIS A 59 10.91 -3.93 43.26
CA HIS A 59 12.19 -3.23 43.33
C HIS A 59 13.20 -3.68 42.24
N PRO A 60 13.42 -4.98 41.98
CA PRO A 60 14.38 -5.41 40.96
C PRO A 60 14.06 -4.87 39.56
N ILE A 61 12.77 -4.82 39.19
CA ILE A 61 12.33 -4.31 37.90
C ILE A 61 12.48 -2.77 37.84
N TRP A 62 12.18 -2.08 38.95
CA TRP A 62 12.36 -0.63 39.04
C TRP A 62 13.83 -0.22 38.94
N SER A 63 14.72 -0.97 39.60
CA SER A 63 16.17 -0.79 39.53
C SER A 63 16.72 -1.09 38.14
N GLU A 64 16.22 -2.13 37.47
CA GLU A 64 16.56 -2.41 36.08
C GLU A 64 16.15 -1.26 35.14
N LEU A 65 14.96 -0.68 35.34
CA LEU A 65 14.52 0.50 34.60
C LEU A 65 15.41 1.73 34.87
N GLY A 66 15.78 1.96 36.13
CA GLY A 66 16.71 3.01 36.52
C GLY A 66 18.07 2.84 35.85
N ASN A 67 18.61 1.62 35.87
CA ASN A 67 19.85 1.26 35.16
C ASN A 67 19.74 1.59 33.66
N LEU A 68 18.61 1.29 33.01
CA LEU A 68 18.45 1.54 31.57
C LEU A 68 18.33 3.02 31.22
N ILE A 69 17.60 3.79 32.02
CA ILE A 69 17.22 5.17 31.68
C ILE A 69 18.20 6.19 32.27
N ASN A 70 18.53 6.08 33.55
CA ASN A 70 19.37 7.07 34.23
C ASN A 70 20.85 6.96 33.85
N SER A 71 21.31 5.82 33.31
CA SER A 71 22.66 5.65 32.78
C SER A 71 22.86 6.26 31.39
N ARG A 72 21.77 6.57 30.68
CA ARG A 72 21.78 7.16 29.34
C ARG A 72 21.53 8.66 29.43
N GLN A 73 22.02 9.42 28.45
CA GLN A 73 21.95 10.89 28.43
C GLN A 73 20.53 11.43 28.10
N TYR A 74 19.47 10.74 28.53
CA TYR A 74 18.09 11.20 28.44
C TYR A 74 17.79 12.15 29.60
N ASP A 75 16.98 13.19 29.37
CA ASP A 75 16.57 14.12 30.43
C ASP A 75 15.33 13.62 31.22
N ILE A 76 15.20 12.30 31.37
CA ILE A 76 14.19 11.65 32.18
C ILE A 76 14.86 11.04 33.40
N ALA A 77 14.30 11.25 34.59
CA ALA A 77 14.75 10.63 35.83
C ALA A 77 13.81 9.51 36.26
N ILE A 78 14.37 8.32 36.52
CA ILE A 78 13.72 7.25 37.26
C ILE A 78 14.10 7.41 38.73
N ALA A 79 13.10 7.67 39.56
CA ALA A 79 13.32 7.99 40.96
C ALA A 79 12.36 7.25 41.88
N GLN A 80 12.61 7.33 43.18
CA GLN A 80 11.73 6.78 44.20
C GLN A 80 11.68 7.70 45.42
N VAL A 81 10.55 7.62 46.14
CA VAL A 81 10.27 8.38 47.36
C VAL A 81 9.80 7.42 48.44
N ASP A 82 10.56 7.36 49.55
CA ASP A 82 10.17 6.65 50.76
C ASP A 82 9.09 7.41 51.55
N CYS A 83 7.84 6.95 51.46
CA CYS A 83 6.70 7.57 52.11
C CYS A 83 6.67 7.38 53.63
N MET A 84 7.49 6.49 54.21
CA MET A 84 7.66 6.47 55.67
C MET A 84 8.49 7.65 56.15
N LYS A 85 9.51 8.05 55.38
CA LYS A 85 10.36 9.20 55.70
C LYS A 85 9.70 10.52 55.31
N HIS A 86 9.00 10.55 54.18
CA HIS A 86 8.45 11.76 53.57
C HIS A 86 6.91 11.72 53.49
N SER A 87 6.26 11.34 54.59
CA SER A 87 4.81 11.16 54.66
C SER A 87 3.99 12.38 54.20
N LYS A 88 4.45 13.61 54.49
CA LYS A 88 3.79 14.85 54.03
C LYS A 88 3.78 14.97 52.50
N LEU A 89 4.92 14.71 51.85
CA LEU A 89 5.04 14.75 50.39
C LEU A 89 4.13 13.70 49.73
N CYS A 90 4.07 12.50 50.28
CA CYS A 90 3.20 11.46 49.74
C CYS A 90 1.71 11.76 49.95
N HIS A 91 1.34 12.39 51.06
CA HIS A 91 -0.04 12.84 51.26
C HIS A 91 -0.43 13.96 50.30
N GLU A 92 0.46 14.93 50.05
CA GLU A 92 0.24 16.02 49.09
C GLU A 92 0.12 15.55 47.64
N ASN A 93 0.66 14.37 47.30
CA ASN A 93 0.52 13.74 45.99
C ASN A 93 -0.55 12.63 45.97
N ASP A 94 -1.49 12.66 46.94
CA ASP A 94 -2.63 11.76 47.03
C ASP A 94 -2.28 10.26 47.00
N ILE A 95 -1.13 9.88 47.58
CA ILE A 95 -0.69 8.48 47.62
C ILE A 95 -1.49 7.70 48.67
N THR A 96 -2.44 6.87 48.20
CA THR A 96 -3.30 6.04 49.06
C THR A 96 -2.88 4.57 49.13
N GLY A 97 -1.89 4.15 48.34
CA GLY A 97 -1.42 2.76 48.29
C GLY A 97 0.01 2.63 47.77
N TYR A 98 0.63 1.47 48.01
CA TYR A 98 2.05 1.24 47.67
C TYR A 98 2.28 -0.07 46.89
N PRO A 99 3.19 -0.08 45.89
CA PRO A 99 3.80 1.11 45.29
C PRO A 99 2.78 1.85 44.40
N THR A 100 2.89 3.17 44.33
CA THR A 100 2.18 4.02 43.36
C THR A 100 3.20 4.68 42.44
N LEU A 101 2.95 4.63 41.14
CA LEU A 101 3.90 5.09 40.11
C LEU A 101 3.32 6.31 39.41
N LEU A 102 4.00 7.45 39.53
CA LEU A 102 3.53 8.73 39.00
C LEU A 102 4.59 9.33 38.08
N TYR A 103 4.17 9.84 36.93
CA TYR A 103 5.03 10.56 36.00
C TYR A 103 4.75 12.05 36.02
N TYR A 104 5.80 12.85 36.18
CA TYR A 104 5.76 14.30 36.17
C TYR A 104 6.49 14.82 34.95
N HIS A 105 5.76 15.62 34.18
CA HIS A 105 6.28 16.40 33.06
C HIS A 105 7.13 17.57 33.59
N LYS A 106 8.10 18.05 32.80
CA LYS A 106 8.88 19.25 33.14
C LYS A 106 7.97 20.41 33.57
N ASN A 107 8.28 21.02 34.71
CA ASN A 107 7.53 22.16 35.26
C ASN A 107 6.04 21.88 35.51
N SER A 108 5.63 20.61 35.59
CA SER A 108 4.26 20.21 35.94
C SER A 108 4.28 19.39 37.23
N PHE A 109 3.58 19.90 38.24
CA PHE A 109 3.31 19.16 39.48
C PHE A 109 2.00 18.38 39.43
N THR A 110 1.36 18.31 38.25
CA THR A 110 0.21 17.44 38.01
C THR A 110 0.70 16.14 37.37
N PRO A 111 0.66 15.00 38.09
CA PRO A 111 1.19 13.75 37.58
C PRO A 111 0.23 13.01 36.66
N VAL A 112 0.80 12.17 35.81
CA VAL A 112 0.10 11.07 35.14
C VAL A 112 0.34 9.80 35.94
N GLU A 113 -0.72 9.19 36.47
CA GLU A 113 -0.62 7.93 37.21
C GLU A 113 -0.47 6.74 36.25
N TYR A 114 0.53 5.90 36.51
CA TYR A 114 0.74 4.66 35.77
C TYR A 114 -0.06 3.51 36.37
N LYS A 115 -0.99 2.97 35.58
CA LYS A 115 -1.93 1.90 36.01
C LYS A 115 -1.75 0.56 35.29
N SER A 116 -0.74 0.45 34.43
CA SER A 116 -0.50 -0.78 33.65
C SER A 116 0.33 -1.81 34.44
N THR A 117 0.66 -2.93 33.80
CA THR A 117 1.45 -4.02 34.37
C THR A 117 2.86 -3.55 34.74
N ARG A 118 3.43 -4.09 35.82
CA ARG A 118 4.68 -3.60 36.41
C ARG A 118 5.91 -4.39 35.92
N ASP A 119 5.89 -4.79 34.66
CA ASP A 119 7.02 -5.38 33.96
C ASP A 119 7.83 -4.31 33.22
N LEU A 120 9.13 -4.58 33.01
CA LEU A 120 10.06 -3.66 32.38
C LEU A 120 9.62 -3.16 30.99
N PRO A 121 9.09 -4.02 30.08
CA PRO A 121 8.55 -3.58 28.81
C PRO A 121 7.43 -2.53 28.94
N SER A 122 6.46 -2.78 29.83
CA SER A 122 5.31 -1.90 30.00
C SER A 122 5.69 -0.53 30.58
N LEU A 123 6.66 -0.50 31.50
CA LEU A 123 7.20 0.73 32.06
C LEU A 123 7.98 1.55 31.01
N THR A 124 8.80 0.86 30.21
CA THR A 124 9.59 1.49 29.14
C THR A 124 8.67 2.06 28.05
N LEU A 125 7.61 1.34 27.70
CA LEU A 125 6.60 1.79 26.73
C LEU A 125 5.82 3.01 27.23
N PHE A 126 5.51 3.07 28.52
CA PHE A 126 4.87 4.24 29.09
C PHE A 126 5.78 5.47 29.02
N LEU A 127 7.06 5.34 29.39
CA LEU A 127 8.03 6.42 29.31
C LEU A 127 8.19 6.98 27.90
N SER A 128 8.24 6.12 26.87
CA SER A 128 8.31 6.57 25.48
C SER A 128 7.03 7.32 25.05
N ALA A 129 5.86 6.91 25.53
CA ALA A 129 4.58 7.57 25.23
C ALA A 129 4.42 8.94 25.92
N VAL A 130 4.92 9.10 27.15
CA VAL A 130 4.78 10.37 27.90
C VAL A 130 5.88 11.38 27.61
N TYR A 131 7.09 10.93 27.29
CA TYR A 131 8.22 11.83 26.97
C TYR A 131 8.09 12.51 25.60
N THR A 132 7.47 11.84 24.63
CA THR A 132 7.26 12.37 23.26
C THR A 132 6.27 13.54 23.21
N LYS A 133 5.34 13.65 24.17
CA LYS A 133 4.31 14.72 24.19
C LYS A 133 4.82 16.12 24.58
N ASN A 134 6.07 16.28 25.06
CA ASN A 134 6.50 17.51 25.75
C ASN A 134 7.62 18.33 25.10
N LYS A 135 8.16 17.92 23.94
CA LYS A 135 9.09 18.78 23.20
C LYS A 135 8.31 19.81 22.37
N LYS A 136 8.12 21.03 22.91
CA LYS A 136 7.87 22.20 22.05
C LYS A 136 9.12 22.46 21.21
N PRO A 137 9.02 22.57 19.87
CA PRO A 137 10.18 22.88 19.04
C PRO A 137 10.60 24.35 19.25
N LYS A 138 11.89 24.58 19.55
CA LYS A 138 12.51 25.90 19.34
C LYS A 138 12.79 26.06 17.84
N PRO A 139 12.58 27.24 17.25
CA PRO A 139 12.73 27.44 15.82
C PRO A 139 14.21 27.57 15.46
N LYS A 140 14.79 26.50 14.89
CA LYS A 140 15.93 26.54 13.95
C LYS A 140 15.80 25.33 13.01
N GLU A 141 15.83 25.60 11.71
CA GLU A 141 15.84 24.68 10.55
C GLU A 141 15.50 23.19 10.85
N ARG A 142 14.28 22.75 10.51
CA ARG A 142 13.85 21.35 10.70
C ARG A 142 14.63 20.43 9.76
N ILE A 143 15.59 19.70 10.32
CA ILE A 143 15.93 18.36 9.84
C ILE A 143 14.79 17.45 10.32
N LEU A 144 14.04 16.83 9.39
CA LEU A 144 12.99 15.83 9.68
C LEU A 144 13.52 14.78 10.68
N PRO A 145 12.80 14.44 11.76
CA PRO A 145 13.28 13.49 12.77
C PRO A 145 13.60 12.14 12.13
N ASN A 146 14.70 11.53 12.59
CA ASN A 146 15.14 10.22 12.13
C ASN A 146 14.20 9.14 12.69
N VAL A 147 13.81 8.16 11.87
CA VAL A 147 13.06 6.99 12.34
C VAL A 147 13.89 6.24 13.38
N GLU A 148 13.35 6.05 14.59
CA GLU A 148 14.03 5.28 15.63
C GLU A 148 13.96 3.79 15.30
N ILE A 149 15.11 3.17 15.04
CA ILE A 149 15.24 1.74 14.74
C ILE A 149 15.91 1.04 15.92
N PHE A 150 15.28 -0.02 16.43
CA PHE A 150 15.85 -0.87 17.47
C PHE A 150 15.71 -2.35 17.10
N GLY A 151 16.84 -3.05 16.95
CA GLY A 151 16.87 -4.47 16.58
C GLY A 151 16.20 -4.74 15.23
N GLY A 152 16.50 -3.92 14.21
CA GLY A 152 15.87 -3.96 12.89
C GLY A 152 14.42 -3.47 12.83
N MET A 153 13.82 -3.07 13.96
CA MET A 153 12.43 -2.61 14.01
C MET A 153 12.34 -1.09 14.08
N ALA A 154 11.67 -0.49 13.11
CA ALA A 154 11.28 0.92 13.11
C ALA A 154 10.05 1.17 14.01
N PHE A 155 10.14 2.21 14.84
CA PHE A 155 9.07 2.64 15.73
C PHE A 155 8.34 3.81 15.08
N LEU A 156 7.16 3.52 14.57
CA LEU A 156 6.41 4.45 13.73
C LEU A 156 5.36 5.20 14.54
N ASP A 157 5.13 6.44 14.13
CA ASP A 157 4.12 7.36 14.68
C ASP A 157 3.46 8.19 13.58
N ASP A 158 2.52 9.06 13.97
CA ASP A 158 1.80 9.95 13.07
C ASP A 158 2.70 10.89 12.25
N TYR A 159 3.96 11.08 12.63
CA TYR A 159 4.87 12.06 12.02
C TYR A 159 5.94 11.42 11.14
N ASN A 160 6.35 10.18 11.43
CA ASN A 160 7.51 9.56 10.79
C ASN A 160 7.14 8.45 9.79
N ILE A 161 5.92 7.91 9.85
CA ILE A 161 5.53 6.74 9.04
C ILE A 161 5.56 7.05 7.55
N GLU A 162 5.08 8.22 7.14
CA GLU A 162 4.99 8.59 5.73
C GLU A 162 6.38 8.69 5.10
N LYS A 163 7.33 9.31 5.80
CA LYS A 163 8.73 9.33 5.38
C LYS A 163 9.32 7.91 5.37
N PHE A 164 9.06 7.11 6.40
CA PHE A 164 9.53 5.73 6.45
C PHE A 164 9.06 4.95 5.23
N VAL A 165 7.77 4.94 4.94
CA VAL A 165 7.22 4.13 3.85
C VAL A 165 7.42 4.71 2.45
N SER A 166 7.89 5.95 2.32
CA SER A 166 7.96 6.69 1.05
C SER A 166 8.81 6.03 -0.04
N LYS A 167 9.84 5.24 0.33
CA LYS A 167 10.75 4.62 -0.64
C LYS A 167 11.27 3.27 -0.16
N GLY A 168 11.19 2.25 -1.00
CA GLY A 168 11.57 0.87 -0.69
C GLY A 168 10.40 0.02 -0.22
N GLN A 169 10.70 -1.20 0.24
CA GLN A 169 9.70 -2.17 0.69
C GLN A 169 9.66 -2.20 2.23
N HIS A 170 8.46 -2.14 2.77
CA HIS A 170 8.22 -2.03 4.21
C HIS A 170 7.20 -3.05 4.66
N PHE A 171 7.43 -3.69 5.80
CA PHE A 171 6.44 -4.54 6.43
C PHE A 171 6.05 -3.94 7.79
N VAL A 172 4.81 -3.47 7.91
CA VAL A 172 4.37 -2.64 9.03
C VAL A 172 3.26 -3.31 9.83
N LEU A 173 3.48 -3.45 11.14
CA LEU A 173 2.49 -3.92 12.11
C LEU A 173 1.67 -2.75 12.68
N PHE A 174 0.37 -2.76 12.43
CA PHE A 174 -0.61 -1.88 13.07
C PHE A 174 -1.25 -2.60 14.25
N TYR A 175 -1.08 -2.08 15.46
CA TYR A 175 -1.49 -2.76 16.68
C TYR A 175 -2.08 -1.84 17.75
N VAL A 176 -2.77 -2.41 18.74
CA VAL A 176 -3.22 -1.71 19.95
C VAL A 176 -2.77 -2.47 21.20
N PRO A 177 -2.41 -1.79 22.29
CA PRO A 177 -1.76 -2.41 23.44
C PRO A 177 -2.73 -3.24 24.29
N TRP A 178 -4.04 -3.01 24.19
CA TRP A 178 -5.07 -3.73 24.94
C TRP A 178 -5.58 -5.00 24.23
N CYS A 179 -5.14 -5.27 22.99
CA CYS A 179 -5.55 -6.46 22.24
C CYS A 179 -4.60 -7.63 22.52
N THR A 180 -5.12 -8.74 23.05
CA THR A 180 -4.34 -9.95 23.35
C THR A 180 -3.62 -10.54 22.13
N ALA A 181 -4.26 -10.47 20.94
CA ALA A 181 -3.63 -10.95 19.71
C ALA A 181 -2.43 -10.07 19.32
N SER A 182 -2.57 -8.75 19.46
CA SER A 182 -1.48 -7.79 19.23
C SER A 182 -0.33 -7.98 20.20
N GLN A 183 -0.63 -8.23 21.48
CA GLN A 183 0.40 -8.50 22.50
C GLN A 183 1.20 -9.77 22.19
N LYS A 184 0.51 -10.85 21.78
CA LYS A 184 1.18 -12.11 21.39
C LYS A 184 2.05 -11.94 20.15
N LEU A 185 1.54 -11.23 19.14
CA LEU A 185 2.28 -10.99 17.89
C LEU A 185 3.51 -10.10 18.10
N ALA A 186 3.52 -9.20 19.10
CA ALA A 186 4.64 -8.31 19.35
C ALA A 186 5.97 -9.02 19.58
N ILE A 187 5.96 -10.22 20.20
CA ILE A 187 7.17 -11.02 20.43
C ILE A 187 7.71 -11.56 19.10
N VAL A 188 6.83 -12.20 18.33
CA VAL A 188 7.14 -12.75 17.00
C VAL A 188 7.60 -11.65 16.04
N TRP A 189 6.98 -10.47 16.11
CA TRP A 189 7.35 -9.31 15.29
C TRP A 189 8.75 -8.80 15.59
N ALA A 190 9.17 -8.83 16.85
CA ALA A 190 10.53 -8.45 17.25
C ALA A 190 11.58 -9.45 16.77
N GLU A 191 11.27 -10.75 16.83
CA GLU A 191 12.12 -11.79 16.26
C GLU A 191 12.28 -11.63 14.74
N MET A 192 11.18 -11.34 14.04
CA MET A 192 11.16 -11.10 12.59
C MET A 192 11.98 -9.86 12.22
N ALA A 193 11.78 -8.74 12.91
CA ALA A 193 12.57 -7.53 12.71
C ALA A 193 14.08 -7.75 12.92
N LYS A 194 14.44 -8.55 13.93
CA LYS A 194 15.84 -8.88 14.18
C LYS A 194 16.44 -9.77 13.09
N LEU A 195 15.65 -10.70 12.54
CA LEU A 195 16.08 -11.62 11.48
C LEU A 195 16.43 -10.87 10.18
N TYR A 196 15.65 -9.85 9.83
CA TYR A 196 15.83 -9.05 8.60
C TYR A 196 16.56 -7.73 8.83
N GLU A 197 17.17 -7.50 10.00
CA GLU A 197 17.87 -6.23 10.33
C GLU A 197 18.96 -5.85 9.33
N SER A 198 19.62 -6.84 8.72
CA SER A 198 20.68 -6.65 7.72
C SER A 198 20.18 -6.73 6.26
N ASN A 199 18.87 -6.84 6.02
CA ASN A 199 18.32 -6.94 4.67
C ASN A 199 18.25 -5.53 4.04
N GLU A 200 18.86 -5.35 2.87
CA GLU A 200 18.91 -4.04 2.19
C GLU A 200 17.61 -3.69 1.44
N TYR A 201 16.72 -4.67 1.22
CA TYR A 201 15.50 -4.53 0.42
C TYR A 201 14.24 -4.40 1.28
N LEU A 202 14.27 -4.82 2.54
CA LEU A 202 13.11 -4.85 3.44
C LEU A 202 13.37 -4.09 4.73
N GLN A 203 12.46 -3.18 5.08
CA GLN A 203 12.43 -2.50 6.37
C GLN A 203 11.18 -2.88 7.17
N ILE A 204 11.33 -3.16 8.46
CA ILE A 204 10.21 -3.63 9.30
C ILE A 204 9.84 -2.56 10.30
N GLY A 205 8.55 -2.22 10.37
CA GLY A 205 8.02 -1.19 11.24
C GLY A 205 6.87 -1.66 12.11
N ARG A 206 6.54 -0.86 13.13
CA ARG A 206 5.29 -1.01 13.88
C ARG A 206 4.72 0.34 14.27
N ILE A 207 3.40 0.40 14.35
CA ILE A 207 2.66 1.58 14.79
C ILE A 207 1.56 1.21 15.78
N ASN A 208 1.50 1.97 16.88
CA ASN A 208 0.49 1.81 17.90
C ASN A 208 -0.73 2.69 17.60
N CYS A 209 -1.82 2.08 17.13
CA CYS A 209 -3.05 2.77 16.76
C CYS A 209 -3.84 3.35 17.92
N TYR A 210 -3.51 3.00 19.17
CA TYR A 210 -4.12 3.63 20.35
C TYR A 210 -3.54 5.03 20.62
N HIS A 211 -2.34 5.33 20.13
CA HIS A 211 -1.72 6.65 20.26
C HIS A 211 -1.61 7.40 18.93
N ASN A 212 -1.73 6.68 17.81
CA ASN A 212 -1.59 7.20 16.45
C ASN A 212 -2.91 6.99 15.69
N GLU A 213 -3.99 7.56 16.24
CA GLU A 213 -5.33 7.40 15.69
C GLU A 213 -5.46 8.01 14.30
N ILE A 214 -4.68 9.07 14.01
CA ILE A 214 -4.70 9.76 12.72
C ILE A 214 -4.17 8.81 11.66
N THR A 215 -2.95 8.30 11.80
CA THR A 215 -2.40 7.35 10.82
C THR A 215 -3.25 6.09 10.71
N CYS A 216 -3.71 5.51 11.81
CA CYS A 216 -4.46 4.26 11.71
C CYS A 216 -5.85 4.45 11.08
N GLN A 217 -6.46 5.63 11.21
CA GLN A 217 -7.63 6.00 10.40
C GLN A 217 -7.27 6.24 8.93
N ASN A 218 -6.12 6.85 8.67
CA ASN A 218 -5.63 7.12 7.32
C ASN A 218 -5.38 5.84 6.52
N PHE A 219 -4.88 4.80 7.19
CA PHE A 219 -4.68 3.47 6.62
C PHE A 219 -5.95 2.57 6.68
N ASP A 220 -7.11 3.11 7.07
CA ASP A 220 -8.40 2.38 7.23
C ASP A 220 -8.29 1.11 8.08
N ILE A 221 -7.50 1.17 9.16
CA ILE A 221 -7.24 0.03 10.03
C ILE A 221 -8.46 -0.22 10.92
N LYS A 222 -9.24 -1.24 10.55
CA LYS A 222 -10.49 -1.63 11.25
C LYS A 222 -10.33 -2.79 12.23
N GLN A 223 -9.20 -3.50 12.18
CA GLN A 223 -8.93 -4.66 13.01
C GLN A 223 -7.48 -4.69 13.48
N TYR A 224 -7.24 -5.31 14.64
CA TYR A 224 -5.91 -5.39 15.23
C TYR A 224 -5.59 -6.82 15.70
N PRO A 225 -4.34 -7.28 15.54
CA PRO A 225 -3.29 -6.65 14.76
C PRO A 225 -3.56 -6.74 13.25
N LEU A 226 -3.03 -5.80 12.47
CA LEU A 226 -3.01 -5.85 11.01
C LEU A 226 -1.57 -5.69 10.52
N LEU A 227 -1.18 -6.50 9.53
CA LEU A 227 0.15 -6.44 8.93
C LEU A 227 0.00 -5.99 7.48
N LEU A 228 0.68 -4.91 7.11
CA LEU A 228 0.65 -4.35 5.76
C LEU A 228 2.04 -4.38 5.13
N TRP A 229 2.12 -4.87 3.90
CA TRP A 229 3.27 -4.71 3.03
C TRP A 229 3.10 -3.44 2.21
N ILE A 230 4.07 -2.52 2.30
CA ILE A 230 4.01 -1.19 1.72
C ILE A 230 5.25 -0.93 0.87
N VAL A 231 5.06 -0.63 -0.41
CA VAL A 231 6.13 -0.34 -1.37
C VAL A 231 5.97 1.09 -1.86
N ASN A 232 6.97 1.94 -1.64
CA ASN A 232 6.97 3.34 -2.09
C ASN A 232 5.68 4.09 -1.72
N GLY A 233 5.21 3.92 -0.48
CA GLY A 233 3.98 4.52 0.05
C GLY A 233 2.69 3.80 -0.33
N ARG A 234 2.72 2.76 -1.17
CA ARG A 234 1.55 2.01 -1.64
C ARG A 234 1.42 0.70 -0.89
N ILE A 235 0.24 0.40 -0.36
CA ILE A 235 -0.02 -0.89 0.27
C ILE A 235 -0.13 -1.93 -0.85
N MET A 236 0.76 -2.92 -0.89
CA MET A 236 0.77 -3.98 -1.91
C MET A 236 0.21 -5.30 -1.37
N GLY A 237 0.15 -5.44 -0.04
CA GLY A 237 -0.29 -6.68 0.58
C GLY A 237 -0.75 -6.49 2.02
N GLN A 238 -1.59 -7.43 2.47
CA GLN A 238 -2.03 -7.55 3.84
C GLN A 238 -1.98 -9.03 4.25
N THR A 239 -1.64 -9.30 5.50
CA THR A 239 -1.73 -10.65 6.08
C THR A 239 -2.19 -10.60 7.54
N ASP A 240 -2.76 -11.71 8.01
CA ASP A 240 -3.17 -11.95 9.40
C ASP A 240 -2.37 -13.07 10.08
N MET A 241 -1.29 -13.53 9.42
CA MET A 241 -0.33 -14.52 9.93
C MET A 241 0.27 -14.11 11.27
N LYS A 242 0.55 -15.11 12.13
CA LYS A 242 0.88 -14.84 13.55
C LYS A 242 2.15 -15.53 14.03
N THR A 243 2.69 -16.47 13.27
CA THR A 243 3.89 -17.23 13.65
C THR A 243 5.10 -16.82 12.82
N LEU A 244 6.30 -16.99 13.36
CA LEU A 244 7.54 -16.62 12.68
C LEU A 244 7.70 -17.33 11.32
N PRO A 245 7.48 -18.67 11.19
CA PRO A 245 7.64 -19.35 9.91
C PRO A 245 6.67 -18.85 8.83
N GLU A 246 5.40 -18.62 9.19
CA GLU A 246 4.40 -18.08 8.26
C GLU A 246 4.78 -16.67 7.77
N LEU A 247 5.29 -15.84 8.67
CA LEU A 247 5.74 -14.48 8.32
C LEU A 247 7.00 -14.50 7.45
N GLN A 248 7.92 -15.43 7.68
CA GLN A 248 9.09 -15.60 6.81
C GLN A 248 8.68 -16.04 5.40
N GLU A 249 7.77 -17.02 5.29
CA GLU A 249 7.23 -17.46 4.00
C GLU A 249 6.54 -16.30 3.27
N TYR A 250 5.78 -15.47 3.99
CA TYR A 250 5.16 -14.27 3.44
C TYR A 250 6.20 -13.27 2.94
N VAL A 251 7.26 -13.00 3.73
CA VAL A 251 8.34 -12.09 3.33
C VAL A 251 9.06 -12.61 2.08
N GLU A 252 9.43 -13.89 2.03
CA GLU A 252 10.09 -14.49 0.88
C GLU A 252 9.23 -14.35 -0.38
N LYS A 253 7.95 -14.69 -0.27
CA LYS A 253 6.97 -14.51 -1.34
C LYS A 253 6.88 -13.07 -1.84
N MET A 254 6.77 -12.09 -0.93
CA MET A 254 6.65 -10.68 -1.29
C MET A 254 7.94 -10.09 -1.88
N LEU A 255 9.12 -10.55 -1.41
CA LEU A 255 10.41 -10.17 -1.97
C LEU A 255 10.64 -10.77 -3.37
N LEU A 256 10.14 -11.98 -3.62
CA LEU A 256 10.22 -12.65 -4.93
C LEU A 256 9.29 -12.03 -5.97
N THR A 257 8.13 -11.50 -5.57
CA THR A 257 7.18 -10.85 -6.49
C THR A 257 7.70 -9.58 -7.17
N GLU A 258 8.81 -8.98 -6.71
CA GLU A 258 9.46 -7.86 -7.41
C GLU A 258 10.64 -8.29 -8.31
N ASN A 259 11.03 -9.58 -8.34
CA ASN A 259 12.16 -10.05 -9.15
C ASN A 259 12.03 -11.47 -9.77
N HIS A 260 10.84 -12.05 -9.90
CA HIS A 260 10.45 -12.92 -11.02
C HIS A 260 8.95 -13.24 -10.94
N ASP A 261 8.29 -13.14 -12.10
CA ASP A 261 6.98 -13.68 -12.47
C ASP A 261 5.72 -12.91 -11.98
N PRO A 262 5.15 -12.02 -12.84
CA PRO A 262 3.93 -11.25 -12.57
C PRO A 262 2.61 -12.04 -12.52
N GLU A 263 2.58 -13.33 -12.88
CA GLU A 263 1.30 -14.02 -13.14
C GLU A 263 0.61 -14.64 -11.92
N LYS A 264 1.14 -14.47 -10.70
CA LYS A 264 0.64 -15.25 -9.55
C LYS A 264 0.07 -14.52 -8.36
N PHE A 265 -0.41 -13.27 -8.45
CA PHE A 265 -1.20 -12.69 -7.35
C PHE A 265 -2.35 -11.76 -7.79
N VAL A 266 -3.49 -12.33 -8.20
CA VAL A 266 -4.79 -11.64 -8.06
C VAL A 266 -5.84 -12.59 -7.48
N LYS A 267 -5.90 -12.68 -6.14
CA LYS A 267 -7.18 -12.76 -5.42
C LYS A 267 -7.14 -11.76 -4.24
N LYS A 268 -7.92 -10.68 -4.42
CA LYS A 268 -8.18 -9.48 -3.58
C LYS A 268 -8.43 -9.82 -2.09
N LYS A 269 -8.04 -9.01 -1.10
CA LYS A 269 -8.43 -7.62 -0.68
C LYS A 269 -7.41 -7.09 0.35
N LYS A 270 -7.17 -5.80 0.63
CA LYS A 270 -7.53 -4.48 0.05
C LYS A 270 -6.44 -3.51 0.52
N ALA A 271 -5.69 -2.92 -0.39
CA ALA A 271 -4.89 -1.72 -0.16
C ALA A 271 -5.80 -0.49 -0.15
N LEU A 272 -5.42 0.58 0.55
CA LEU A 272 -6.00 1.88 0.26
C LEU A 272 -5.30 2.48 -0.97
N PRO A 273 -6.04 2.81 -2.03
CA PRO A 273 -5.48 3.26 -3.30
C PRO A 273 -5.01 4.73 -3.32
N VAL A 274 -5.22 5.47 -2.23
CA VAL A 274 -4.99 6.92 -2.15
C VAL A 274 -4.09 7.22 -0.95
N ALA A 275 -3.06 8.05 -1.17
CA ALA A 275 -2.18 8.52 -0.11
C ALA A 275 -2.83 9.66 0.70
N ARG A 276 -2.72 9.65 2.02
CA ARG A 276 -3.20 10.78 2.84
C ARG A 276 -2.04 11.67 3.23
N ILE A 277 -2.17 12.96 2.97
CA ILE A 277 -1.13 13.96 3.19
C ILE A 277 -1.50 14.85 4.39
N SER A 278 -0.48 15.21 5.18
CA SER A 278 -0.58 16.12 6.32
C SER A 278 0.19 17.42 6.07
N GLU A 279 0.05 18.41 6.96
CA GLU A 279 0.85 19.65 6.90
C GLU A 279 2.36 19.38 6.92
N GLU A 280 2.80 18.30 7.57
CA GLU A 280 4.22 18.01 7.72
C GLU A 280 4.82 17.29 6.51
N THR A 281 3.98 16.60 5.73
CA THR A 281 4.41 15.69 4.68
C THR A 281 4.12 16.19 3.28
N PHE A 282 3.31 17.25 3.17
CA PHE A 282 2.99 17.91 1.90
C PHE A 282 4.21 18.20 1.04
N GLU A 283 5.21 18.89 1.57
CA GLU A 283 6.43 19.24 0.83
C GLU A 283 7.18 18.01 0.31
N THR A 284 7.19 16.90 1.07
CA THR A 284 7.82 15.64 0.67
C THR A 284 7.03 14.95 -0.43
N PHE A 285 5.70 14.93 -0.34
CA PHE A 285 4.88 14.37 -1.41
C PHE A 285 5.05 15.16 -2.71
N LEU A 286 5.13 16.48 -2.64
CA LEU A 286 5.38 17.34 -3.80
C LEU A 286 6.76 17.16 -4.45
N GLU A 287 7.69 16.40 -3.85
CA GLU A 287 8.93 15.99 -4.51
C GLU A 287 8.71 14.96 -5.62
N ASN A 288 7.55 14.29 -5.64
CA ASN A 288 7.18 13.40 -6.73
C ASN A 288 6.79 14.20 -7.98
N GLU A 289 6.98 13.58 -9.15
CA GLU A 289 6.78 14.23 -10.45
C GLU A 289 5.36 14.79 -10.58
N LEU A 290 4.35 13.96 -10.31
CA LEU A 290 2.95 14.32 -10.41
C LEU A 290 2.19 13.93 -9.12
N VAL A 291 1.52 14.89 -8.48
CA VAL A 291 0.74 14.65 -7.26
C VAL A 291 -0.63 15.27 -7.43
N TYR A 292 -1.69 14.45 -7.44
CA TYR A 292 -3.06 14.92 -7.51
C TYR A 292 -3.72 14.88 -6.14
N VAL A 293 -4.09 16.03 -5.59
CA VAL A 293 -4.54 16.15 -4.19
C VAL A 293 -6.00 16.59 -4.11
N ASN A 294 -6.82 15.81 -3.39
CA ASN A 294 -8.18 16.19 -3.01
C ASN A 294 -8.21 16.81 -1.61
N TYR A 295 -8.41 18.12 -1.56
CA TYR A 295 -8.65 18.86 -0.32
C TYR A 295 -10.12 18.72 0.08
N PHE A 296 -10.37 18.01 1.18
CA PHE A 296 -11.72 17.63 1.61
C PHE A 296 -11.97 17.89 3.10
N ALA A 297 -13.20 17.66 3.55
CA ALA A 297 -13.51 17.54 4.97
C ALA A 297 -14.55 16.41 5.19
N PRO A 298 -14.51 15.67 6.31
CA PRO A 298 -15.36 14.50 6.53
C PRO A 298 -16.84 14.83 6.68
N TRP A 299 -17.18 16.08 7.04
CA TRP A 299 -18.56 16.56 7.19
C TRP A 299 -19.12 17.21 5.92
N CYS A 300 -18.34 17.27 4.83
CA CYS A 300 -18.73 17.90 3.58
C CYS A 300 -19.44 16.90 2.65
N ALA A 301 -20.72 17.16 2.34
CA ALA A 301 -21.53 16.25 1.53
C ALA A 301 -20.99 16.04 0.10
N HIS A 302 -20.52 17.10 -0.57
CA HIS A 302 -19.91 17.00 -1.90
C HIS A 302 -18.59 16.21 -1.89
N CYS A 303 -17.85 16.28 -0.79
CA CYS A 303 -16.62 15.52 -0.58
C CYS A 303 -16.90 14.02 -0.43
N MET A 304 -17.97 13.68 0.30
CA MET A 304 -18.43 12.29 0.45
C MET A 304 -18.87 11.68 -0.89
N GLN A 305 -19.49 12.49 -1.77
CA GLN A 305 -19.88 12.04 -3.11
C GLN A 305 -18.67 11.77 -4.02
N LEU A 306 -17.61 12.58 -3.90
CA LEU A 306 -16.38 12.41 -4.68
C LEU A 306 -15.51 11.24 -4.19
N SER A 307 -15.51 10.98 -2.88
CA SER A 307 -14.68 9.95 -2.23
C SER A 307 -14.62 8.59 -2.96
N PRO A 308 -15.73 7.95 -3.36
CA PRO A 308 -15.66 6.68 -4.09
C PRO A 308 -14.98 6.78 -5.46
N LEU A 309 -15.13 7.91 -6.17
CA LEU A 309 -14.46 8.13 -7.46
C LEU A 309 -12.97 8.42 -7.25
N TRP A 310 -12.63 9.18 -6.21
CA TRP A 310 -11.24 9.46 -5.84
C TRP A 310 -10.46 8.19 -5.49
N LEU A 311 -11.11 7.23 -4.80
CA LEU A 311 -10.53 5.92 -4.53
C LEU A 311 -10.30 5.12 -5.82
N LYS A 312 -11.29 5.08 -6.73
CA LYS A 312 -11.14 4.41 -8.04
C LYS A 312 -10.00 5.02 -8.87
N LEU A 313 -9.84 6.34 -8.83
CA LEU A 313 -8.72 7.03 -9.46
C LEU A 313 -7.38 6.54 -8.90
N GLY A 314 -7.28 6.45 -7.57
CA GLY A 314 -6.12 5.86 -6.91
C GLY A 314 -5.85 4.42 -7.36
N GLU A 315 -6.89 3.57 -7.46
CA GLU A 315 -6.75 2.17 -7.89
C GLU A 315 -6.22 2.10 -9.33
N ARG A 316 -6.72 3.00 -10.19
CA ARG A 316 -6.34 3.09 -11.60
C ARG A 316 -4.87 3.44 -11.80
N PHE A 317 -4.29 4.26 -10.92
CA PHE A 317 -2.92 4.74 -11.00
C PHE A 317 -1.98 4.10 -9.96
N GLN A 318 -2.44 3.08 -9.24
CA GLN A 318 -1.68 2.41 -8.17
C GLN A 318 -0.38 1.76 -8.65
N ASN A 319 -0.22 1.52 -9.95
CA ASN A 319 0.98 0.92 -10.55
C ASN A 319 1.84 1.92 -11.34
N GLU A 320 1.44 3.19 -11.47
CA GLU A 320 2.20 4.23 -12.20
C GLU A 320 3.08 5.01 -11.23
N SER A 321 4.38 4.74 -11.17
CA SER A 321 5.30 5.28 -10.16
C SER A 321 5.47 6.80 -10.21
N ARG A 322 5.15 7.44 -11.36
CA ARG A 322 5.29 8.89 -11.55
C ARG A 322 4.16 9.72 -10.95
N VAL A 323 3.02 9.09 -10.65
CA VAL A 323 1.85 9.77 -10.08
C VAL A 323 1.52 9.29 -8.68
N ILE A 324 1.14 10.23 -7.83
CA ILE A 324 0.53 9.96 -6.53
C ILE A 324 -0.87 10.58 -6.50
N ILE A 325 -1.88 9.75 -6.29
CA ILE A 325 -3.24 10.20 -5.99
C ILE A 325 -3.37 10.32 -4.48
N ALA A 326 -3.73 11.51 -3.99
CA ALA A 326 -3.69 11.84 -2.58
C ALA A 326 -4.90 12.64 -2.08
N ASP A 327 -5.10 12.68 -0.76
CA ASP A 327 -6.11 13.52 -0.11
C ASP A 327 -5.55 14.31 1.11
N ILE A 328 -6.17 15.45 1.41
CA ILE A 328 -5.87 16.30 2.58
C ILE A 328 -7.18 16.65 3.29
N ASP A 329 -7.28 16.31 4.58
CA ASP A 329 -8.42 16.67 5.43
C ASP A 329 -8.25 18.09 6.01
N CYS A 330 -8.93 19.07 5.41
CA CYS A 330 -8.92 20.47 5.86
C CYS A 330 -9.58 20.71 7.22
N ALA A 331 -10.33 19.74 7.78
CA ALA A 331 -10.79 19.85 9.17
C ALA A 331 -9.64 19.66 10.17
N ARG A 332 -8.60 18.92 9.77
CA ARG A 332 -7.43 18.57 10.59
C ARG A 332 -6.21 19.41 10.22
N SER A 333 -5.96 19.58 8.92
CA SER A 333 -4.81 20.29 8.34
C SER A 333 -5.23 21.70 7.92
N LYS A 334 -5.56 22.56 8.89
CA LYS A 334 -6.12 23.90 8.61
C LYS A 334 -5.10 24.84 7.99
N THR A 335 -3.84 24.80 8.45
CA THR A 335 -2.80 25.73 8.04
C THR A 335 -2.50 25.57 6.55
N ILE A 336 -2.37 24.34 6.07
CA ILE A 336 -2.11 24.08 4.65
C ILE A 336 -3.30 24.49 3.78
N CYS A 337 -4.54 24.21 4.20
CA CYS A 337 -5.71 24.62 3.44
C CYS A 337 -5.87 26.15 3.40
N GLU A 338 -5.44 26.87 4.44
CA GLU A 338 -5.38 28.34 4.43
C GLU A 338 -4.26 28.87 3.50
N VAL A 339 -3.07 28.27 3.55
CA VAL A 339 -1.91 28.64 2.71
C VAL A 339 -2.19 28.40 1.22
N GLU A 340 -2.76 27.24 0.90
CA GLU A 340 -3.19 26.85 -0.46
C GLU A 340 -4.50 27.55 -0.88
N LYS A 341 -5.05 28.44 -0.04
CA LYS A 341 -6.22 29.28 -0.31
C LYS A 341 -7.46 28.46 -0.71
N ILE A 342 -7.68 27.36 -0.01
CA ILE A 342 -8.84 26.49 -0.19
C ILE A 342 -10.09 27.19 0.36
N ASN A 343 -10.84 27.85 -0.53
CA ASN A 343 -12.03 28.63 -0.18
C ASN A 343 -13.34 27.82 -0.28
N GLY A 344 -13.28 26.56 -0.74
CA GLY A 344 -14.43 25.68 -0.92
C GLY A 344 -14.00 24.22 -0.98
N LEU A 345 -14.91 23.31 -0.63
CA LEU A 345 -14.64 21.88 -0.57
C LEU A 345 -15.65 21.08 -1.42
N PRO A 346 -15.23 20.00 -2.10
CA PRO A 346 -13.83 19.63 -2.30
C PRO A 346 -13.14 20.59 -3.28
N THR A 347 -11.82 20.75 -3.14
CA THR A 347 -10.96 21.40 -4.14
C THR A 347 -9.86 20.42 -4.53
N LEU A 348 -9.64 20.25 -5.83
CA LEU A 348 -8.69 19.29 -6.38
C LEU A 348 -7.55 20.08 -7.00
N ILE A 349 -6.31 19.76 -6.62
CA ILE A 349 -5.14 20.46 -7.13
C ILE A 349 -4.14 19.45 -7.64
N LEU A 350 -3.76 19.60 -8.92
CA LEU A 350 -2.70 18.82 -9.53
C LEU A 350 -1.40 19.60 -9.46
N TYR A 351 -0.40 18.99 -8.85
CA TYR A 351 0.96 19.51 -8.76
C TYR A 351 1.85 18.72 -9.72
N LYS A 352 2.64 19.42 -10.53
CA LYS A 352 3.69 18.85 -11.37
C LYS A 352 5.01 19.53 -11.02
N ASN A 353 5.99 18.74 -10.55
CA ASN A 353 7.29 19.25 -10.12
C ASN A 353 7.17 20.46 -9.16
N LYS A 354 6.35 20.30 -8.10
CA LYS A 354 6.01 21.32 -7.08
C LYS A 354 5.17 22.52 -7.56
N ASN A 355 4.87 22.63 -8.85
CA ASN A 355 4.04 23.72 -9.37
C ASN A 355 2.60 23.28 -9.54
N ILE A 356 1.66 24.16 -9.19
CA ILE A 356 0.24 23.95 -9.47
C ILE A 356 0.02 24.07 -10.98
N VAL A 357 -0.41 22.98 -11.60
CA VAL A 357 -0.72 22.93 -13.04
C VAL A 357 -2.22 22.90 -13.31
N ASN A 358 -3.02 22.47 -12.33
CA ASN A 358 -4.48 22.51 -12.43
C ASN A 358 -5.13 22.71 -11.05
N VAL A 359 -6.25 23.46 -11.03
CA VAL A 359 -7.12 23.63 -9.86
C VAL A 359 -8.56 23.43 -10.29
N GLU A 360 -9.23 22.45 -9.71
CA GLU A 360 -10.65 22.21 -9.90
C GLU A 360 -11.43 22.36 -8.60
N HIS A 361 -12.69 22.76 -8.70
CA HIS A 361 -13.59 22.88 -7.55
C HIS A 361 -14.79 21.94 -7.71
N GLY A 362 -15.25 21.40 -6.57
CA GLY A 362 -16.40 20.52 -6.52
C GLY A 362 -16.08 19.08 -6.93
N GLY A 363 -17.12 18.24 -6.94
CA GLY A 363 -17.01 16.86 -7.40
C GLY A 363 -16.82 16.80 -8.92
N LYS A 364 -16.02 15.84 -9.36
CA LYS A 364 -15.76 15.58 -10.78
C LYS A 364 -16.06 14.11 -11.12
N PRO A 365 -16.55 13.82 -12.33
CA PRO A 365 -16.68 12.44 -12.79
C PRO A 365 -15.29 11.80 -12.89
N LEU A 366 -15.23 10.48 -12.71
CA LEU A 366 -13.97 9.72 -12.68
C LEU A 366 -13.14 9.95 -13.96
N GLU A 367 -13.78 9.92 -15.12
CA GLU A 367 -13.10 10.11 -16.41
C GLU A 367 -12.38 11.45 -16.50
N SER A 368 -13.03 12.55 -16.08
CA SER A 368 -12.40 13.87 -16.07
C SER A 368 -11.14 13.91 -15.19
N LEU A 369 -11.11 13.13 -14.10
CA LEU A 369 -9.95 13.03 -13.23
C LEU A 369 -8.83 12.20 -13.87
N ILE A 370 -9.18 11.09 -14.54
CA ILE A 370 -8.24 10.22 -15.25
C ILE A 370 -7.58 10.99 -16.39
N THR A 371 -8.38 11.69 -17.20
CA THR A 371 -7.89 12.51 -18.32
C THR A 371 -6.86 13.52 -17.84
N LEU A 372 -7.18 14.28 -16.80
CA LEU A 372 -6.30 15.32 -16.29
C LEU A 372 -4.94 14.77 -15.82
N VAL A 373 -4.94 13.62 -15.15
CA VAL A 373 -3.70 12.94 -14.73
C VAL A 373 -2.89 12.51 -15.95
N ASN A 374 -3.52 11.89 -16.94
CA ASN A 374 -2.83 11.42 -18.15
C ASN A 374 -2.23 12.58 -18.96
N GLU A 375 -2.97 13.67 -19.18
CA GLU A 375 -2.47 14.87 -19.88
C GLU A 375 -1.12 15.31 -19.31
N HIS A 376 -1.04 15.42 -17.99
CA HIS A 376 0.15 15.90 -17.32
C HIS A 376 1.24 14.83 -17.12
N LEU A 377 0.95 13.55 -17.38
CA LEU A 377 1.96 12.49 -17.50
C LEU A 377 2.67 12.51 -18.87
N HIS A 378 2.10 13.18 -19.88
CA HIS A 378 2.58 13.15 -21.26
C HIS A 378 3.36 14.41 -21.74
N ASP A 379 3.29 15.57 -21.06
CA ASP A 379 3.89 16.83 -21.58
C ASP A 379 5.45 16.92 -21.69
N ASN A 380 6.21 15.84 -21.50
CA ASN A 380 7.69 15.91 -21.63
C ASN A 380 8.21 15.76 -23.08
N LYS A 381 7.36 15.87 -24.11
CA LYS A 381 7.79 15.73 -25.52
C LYS A 381 7.57 16.93 -26.45
N THR A 382 7.00 18.06 -25.99
CA THR A 382 6.62 19.16 -26.90
C THR A 382 6.95 20.54 -26.32
N ILE A 383 8.24 20.85 -26.18
CA ILE A 383 8.73 22.24 -26.22
C ILE A 383 9.90 22.27 -27.21
N GLU A 384 9.59 22.00 -28.46
CA GLU A 384 10.32 22.38 -29.67
C GLU A 384 9.42 21.84 -30.80
N GLU A 385 9.03 22.68 -31.75
CA GLU A 385 8.18 22.35 -32.91
C GLU A 385 6.66 22.40 -32.62
N ASP A 386 6.07 23.60 -32.80
CA ASP A 386 5.03 23.80 -33.82
C ASP A 386 4.44 25.22 -33.78
N GLU A 387 5.11 26.14 -34.47
CA GLU A 387 4.43 27.14 -35.27
C GLU A 387 4.17 26.54 -36.66
N ASN A 388 2.99 25.94 -36.89
CA ASN A 388 2.15 26.24 -38.06
C ASN A 388 0.90 25.35 -38.16
N GLN A 389 -0.26 26.02 -38.08
CA GLN A 389 -1.45 25.88 -38.96
C GLN A 389 -2.01 24.46 -39.21
N GLY A 390 -3.26 24.11 -38.93
CA GLY A 390 -4.49 24.86 -38.74
C GLY A 390 -5.62 24.33 -39.66
N ASN A 391 -6.83 24.15 -39.10
CA ASN A 391 -8.16 24.00 -39.75
C ASN A 391 -8.43 22.69 -40.54
N LYS A 392 -9.63 22.05 -40.58
CA LYS A 392 -11.01 22.37 -40.14
C LYS A 392 -11.96 21.15 -40.37
N ASN A 393 -12.87 20.93 -39.42
CA ASN A 393 -14.34 20.76 -39.49
C ASN A 393 -15.10 19.61 -40.24
N GLU A 394 -16.02 18.98 -39.46
CA GLU A 394 -17.50 18.76 -39.64
C GLU A 394 -17.99 17.80 -40.77
N GLU A 395 -19.05 16.97 -40.72
CA GLU A 395 -20.19 16.66 -39.80
C GLU A 395 -21.04 15.48 -40.39
N LYS A 396 -21.77 14.72 -39.52
CA LYS A 396 -23.18 14.16 -39.63
C LYS A 396 -23.57 12.79 -40.27
N GLU A 397 -24.01 11.88 -39.37
CA GLU A 397 -25.33 11.18 -39.19
C GLU A 397 -26.14 10.53 -40.36
N ASN A 398 -26.48 9.22 -40.26
CA ASN A 398 -27.81 8.66 -39.83
C ASN A 398 -28.12 7.19 -40.26
N ASP A 399 -28.60 6.40 -39.26
CA ASP A 399 -29.68 5.38 -39.19
C ASP A 399 -29.84 4.17 -40.17
N GLY A 400 -30.03 2.96 -39.59
CA GLY A 400 -31.02 1.96 -40.06
C GLY A 400 -30.75 0.44 -39.89
N ILE A 401 -31.37 -0.18 -38.88
CA ILE A 401 -31.30 -1.61 -38.44
C ILE A 401 -32.09 -2.61 -39.34
N LYS A 402 -31.56 -3.84 -39.60
CA LYS A 402 -32.19 -5.19 -39.32
C LYS A 402 -31.51 -6.42 -40.00
N LYS A 403 -30.90 -7.27 -39.15
CA LYS A 403 -30.85 -8.75 -38.98
C LYS A 403 -30.87 -9.77 -40.15
N GLU A 404 -29.95 -10.74 -39.96
CA GLU A 404 -29.91 -12.18 -40.33
C GLU A 404 -29.47 -12.58 -41.76
N GLU A 405 -28.20 -13.01 -41.91
CA GLU A 405 -27.83 -14.44 -42.04
C GLU A 405 -26.30 -14.59 -42.24
N ASN A 406 -25.70 -15.39 -41.36
CA ASN A 406 -24.28 -15.77 -41.32
C ASN A 406 -23.84 -16.48 -42.61
N GLU A 407 -22.79 -15.97 -43.27
CA GLU A 407 -21.75 -16.70 -44.04
C GLU A 407 -20.92 -15.81 -45.02
N ASN A 408 -21.17 -14.50 -45.13
CA ASN A 408 -20.50 -13.63 -46.12
C ASN A 408 -19.81 -12.35 -45.58
N VAL A 409 -19.45 -12.27 -44.30
CA VAL A 409 -18.87 -11.04 -43.69
C VAL A 409 -17.42 -10.73 -44.12
N ILE A 410 -16.79 -11.55 -44.97
CA ILE A 410 -15.35 -11.43 -45.28
C ILE A 410 -15.01 -10.40 -46.38
N GLU A 411 -15.95 -9.96 -47.24
CA GLU A 411 -15.60 -9.05 -48.36
C GLU A 411 -16.28 -7.66 -48.35
N GLU A 412 -17.25 -7.38 -47.47
CA GLU A 412 -17.93 -6.07 -47.44
C GLU A 412 -17.45 -5.11 -46.34
N ASN A 413 -16.59 -5.56 -45.42
CA ASN A 413 -15.99 -4.69 -44.38
C ASN A 413 -14.77 -3.87 -44.83
N GLU A 414 -14.39 -3.92 -46.12
CA GLU A 414 -13.33 -3.06 -46.66
C GLU A 414 -13.80 -1.65 -47.07
N LYS A 415 -15.11 -1.32 -46.99
CA LYS A 415 -15.65 -0.08 -47.59
C LYS A 415 -16.71 0.67 -46.79
N VAL A 416 -16.60 0.80 -45.47
CA VAL A 416 -17.15 1.96 -44.73
C VAL A 416 -16.23 2.28 -43.56
N GLY A 417 -15.29 3.21 -43.77
CA GLY A 417 -14.36 3.68 -42.76
C GLY A 417 -14.71 5.08 -42.25
N ASN A 418 -14.54 5.27 -40.94
CA ASN A 418 -14.18 6.52 -40.24
C ASN A 418 -13.73 6.07 -38.84
N LYS A 419 -12.45 5.90 -38.47
CA LYS A 419 -11.20 6.53 -38.90
C LYS A 419 -10.21 5.47 -39.41
N ASN A 420 -9.78 5.59 -40.66
CA ASN A 420 -8.59 4.88 -41.14
C ASN A 420 -7.35 5.60 -40.61
N GLU A 421 -6.63 5.00 -39.66
CA GLU A 421 -5.19 5.22 -39.54
C GLU A 421 -4.51 4.15 -40.39
N GLU A 422 -4.34 4.44 -41.68
CA GLU A 422 -3.24 3.84 -42.43
C GLU A 422 -1.98 4.62 -42.04
N ASN A 423 -1.06 4.00 -41.31
CA ASN A 423 0.32 4.45 -41.20
C ASN A 423 1.24 3.25 -41.06
N VAL A 424 2.31 3.30 -41.86
CA VAL A 424 3.37 2.31 -41.99
C VAL A 424 4.53 2.74 -41.10
N GLY A 425 4.97 1.84 -40.23
CA GLY A 425 6.24 1.86 -39.51
C GLY A 425 6.36 2.87 -38.35
N ASN A 426 6.19 2.40 -37.11
CA ASN A 426 6.81 2.98 -35.91
C ASN A 426 6.93 1.96 -34.75
N GLU A 427 7.92 2.19 -33.88
CA GLU A 427 8.46 1.27 -32.85
C GLU A 427 7.46 0.79 -31.76
N SER A 428 6.26 1.39 -31.65
CA SER A 428 5.17 0.91 -30.78
C SER A 428 3.88 1.67 -31.05
N GLU A 429 2.81 0.98 -31.47
CA GLU A 429 1.50 1.59 -31.71
C GLU A 429 0.42 0.91 -30.86
N GLY A 430 -0.22 1.70 -30.00
CA GLY A 430 -1.33 1.22 -29.17
C GLY A 430 -2.58 2.05 -29.34
N ASN A 431 -3.72 1.40 -29.50
CA ASN A 431 -5.01 2.08 -29.67
C ASN A 431 -6.04 1.56 -28.67
N LYS A 432 -6.84 2.50 -28.12
CA LYS A 432 -7.95 2.20 -27.22
C LYS A 432 -9.24 2.74 -27.81
N ASN A 433 -10.19 1.85 -28.06
CA ASN A 433 -11.50 2.20 -28.59
C ASN A 433 -12.59 1.67 -27.66
N GLU A 434 -13.42 2.57 -27.17
CA GLU A 434 -14.50 2.30 -26.23
C GLU A 434 -15.78 3.03 -26.70
N ASP A 435 -16.95 2.43 -26.49
CA ASP A 435 -18.28 3.01 -26.76
C ASP A 435 -18.56 3.40 -28.24
N ASN A 436 -18.11 2.60 -29.22
CA ASN A 436 -18.35 2.87 -30.65
C ASN A 436 -19.26 1.82 -31.31
N GLU A 437 -20.06 2.25 -32.28
CA GLU A 437 -20.84 1.34 -33.13
C GLU A 437 -19.92 0.47 -34.02
N ASN A 438 -18.82 1.03 -34.52
CA ASN A 438 -17.90 0.32 -35.42
C ASN A 438 -16.44 0.73 -35.17
N VAL A 439 -15.57 -0.26 -34.98
CA VAL A 439 -14.13 -0.08 -34.77
C VAL A 439 -13.37 -0.92 -35.79
N GLY A 440 -12.64 -0.26 -36.69
CA GLY A 440 -11.73 -0.91 -37.64
C GLY A 440 -10.29 -0.55 -37.31
N ILE A 441 -9.42 -1.54 -37.10
CA ILE A 441 -8.00 -1.30 -36.81
C ILE A 441 -7.13 -2.17 -37.70
N LYS A 442 -6.36 -1.53 -38.58
CA LYS A 442 -5.29 -2.15 -39.36
C LYS A 442 -3.94 -1.72 -38.80
N LYS A 443 -3.02 -2.68 -38.56
CA LYS A 443 -1.61 -2.40 -38.22
C LYS A 443 -0.70 -3.34 -39.00
N GLU A 444 0.33 -2.75 -39.61
CA GLU A 444 1.25 -3.40 -40.53
C GLU A 444 2.66 -2.83 -40.32
N ASP A 445 3.69 -3.68 -40.37
CA ASP A 445 5.11 -3.30 -40.25
C ASP A 445 5.49 -2.63 -38.91
N ASN A 446 5.00 -3.13 -37.77
CA ASN A 446 5.32 -2.55 -36.45
C ASN A 446 6.11 -3.52 -35.57
N GLU A 447 7.03 -2.98 -34.76
CA GLU A 447 7.72 -3.76 -33.73
C GLU A 447 6.76 -4.20 -32.62
N ASN A 448 5.84 -3.31 -32.21
CA ASN A 448 4.89 -3.60 -31.14
C ASN A 448 3.52 -2.99 -31.42
N VAL A 449 2.48 -3.81 -31.35
CA VAL A 449 1.07 -3.43 -31.52
C VAL A 449 0.30 -3.84 -30.28
N VAL A 450 -0.33 -2.88 -29.59
CA VAL A 450 -1.14 -3.17 -28.39
C VAL A 450 -2.51 -2.52 -28.47
N ASN A 451 -3.54 -3.34 -28.71
CA ASN A 451 -4.92 -2.88 -28.83
C ASN A 451 -5.77 -3.35 -27.65
N LYS A 452 -6.54 -2.42 -27.08
CA LYS A 452 -7.64 -2.74 -26.15
C LYS A 452 -8.93 -2.13 -26.69
N ILE A 453 -9.95 -2.95 -26.90
CA ILE A 453 -11.19 -2.55 -27.55
C ILE A 453 -12.34 -3.08 -26.71
N ASP A 454 -13.06 -2.19 -26.05
CA ASP A 454 -14.09 -2.57 -25.09
C ASP A 454 -15.43 -1.90 -25.41
N ASP A 455 -16.56 -2.52 -25.09
CA ASP A 455 -17.89 -1.90 -25.18
C ASP A 455 -18.25 -1.36 -26.60
N ASN A 456 -17.97 -2.12 -27.68
CA ASN A 456 -18.33 -1.74 -29.05
C ASN A 456 -19.29 -2.73 -29.71
N GLU A 457 -20.14 -2.27 -30.63
CA GLU A 457 -21.05 -3.18 -31.36
C GLU A 457 -20.27 -4.03 -32.38
N ASN A 458 -19.39 -3.43 -33.20
CA ASN A 458 -18.62 -4.17 -34.21
C ASN A 458 -17.15 -3.81 -34.19
N VAL A 459 -16.29 -4.84 -34.17
CA VAL A 459 -14.84 -4.70 -34.16
C VAL A 459 -14.21 -5.54 -35.26
N GLY A 460 -13.43 -4.90 -36.12
CA GLY A 460 -12.60 -5.54 -37.13
C GLY A 460 -11.12 -5.21 -36.92
N ASN A 461 -10.31 -6.22 -36.63
CA ASN A 461 -8.86 -6.07 -36.49
C ASN A 461 -8.12 -6.78 -37.63
N LYS A 462 -7.17 -6.10 -38.25
CA LYS A 462 -6.23 -6.65 -39.23
C LYS A 462 -4.79 -6.37 -38.78
N LYS A 463 -3.99 -7.41 -38.58
CA LYS A 463 -2.60 -7.33 -38.08
C LYS A 463 -1.69 -8.15 -38.98
N GLU A 464 -0.77 -7.48 -39.66
CA GLU A 464 0.09 -8.10 -40.68
C GLU A 464 1.54 -7.68 -40.46
N GLU A 465 2.53 -8.57 -40.63
CA GLU A 465 3.96 -8.20 -40.64
C GLU A 465 4.45 -7.42 -39.39
N ASN A 466 4.00 -7.78 -38.18
CA ASN A 466 4.46 -7.15 -36.93
C ASN A 466 5.32 -8.10 -36.08
N GLU A 467 6.29 -7.59 -35.32
CA GLU A 467 7.07 -8.43 -34.40
C GLU A 467 6.20 -8.88 -33.21
N ASN A 468 5.50 -7.94 -32.54
CA ASN A 468 4.66 -8.27 -31.39
C ASN A 468 3.27 -7.67 -31.51
N VAL A 469 2.23 -8.50 -31.39
CA VAL A 469 0.83 -8.11 -31.44
C VAL A 469 0.12 -8.57 -30.17
N VAL A 470 -0.46 -7.65 -29.43
CA VAL A 470 -1.35 -7.94 -28.31
C VAL A 470 -2.70 -7.28 -28.54
N THR A 471 -3.76 -8.07 -28.67
CA THR A 471 -5.13 -7.55 -28.86
C THR A 471 -6.06 -8.10 -27.78
N LYS A 472 -6.74 -7.20 -27.06
CA LYS A 472 -7.79 -7.53 -26.10
C LYS A 472 -9.12 -6.92 -26.58
N ASN A 473 -10.14 -7.77 -26.70
CA ASN A 473 -11.51 -7.40 -27.02
C ASN A 473 -12.42 -7.82 -25.87
N ASP A 474 -12.97 -6.85 -25.15
CA ASP A 474 -13.87 -7.10 -24.01
C ASP A 474 -15.26 -6.53 -24.30
N ASP A 475 -16.33 -7.20 -23.88
CA ASP A 475 -17.68 -6.62 -23.87
C ASP A 475 -18.17 -6.08 -25.24
N ASN A 476 -17.78 -6.69 -26.36
CA ASN A 476 -18.22 -6.29 -27.71
C ASN A 476 -19.29 -7.23 -28.27
N GLU A 477 -20.21 -6.72 -29.09
CA GLU A 477 -21.20 -7.61 -29.73
C GLU A 477 -20.52 -8.48 -30.81
N ASN A 478 -19.77 -7.90 -31.76
CA ASN A 478 -19.14 -8.65 -32.85
C ASN A 478 -17.64 -8.33 -32.97
N VAL A 479 -16.78 -9.36 -32.98
CA VAL A 479 -15.33 -9.24 -33.09
C VAL A 479 -14.82 -10.11 -34.23
N VAL A 480 -14.14 -9.51 -35.20
CA VAL A 480 -13.47 -10.20 -36.30
C VAL A 480 -11.99 -9.85 -36.27
N ASN A 481 -11.13 -10.86 -36.12
CA ASN A 481 -9.68 -10.71 -36.13
C ASN A 481 -9.08 -11.46 -37.32
N LYS A 482 -8.33 -10.74 -38.16
CA LYS A 482 -7.43 -11.31 -39.18
C LYS A 482 -5.99 -10.99 -38.79
N ILE A 483 -5.19 -12.02 -38.52
CA ILE A 483 -3.79 -11.88 -38.09
C ILE A 483 -2.92 -12.76 -38.99
N ASP A 484 -1.90 -12.17 -39.59
CA ASP A 484 -1.09 -12.75 -40.66
C ASP A 484 0.39 -12.37 -40.46
N ASP A 485 1.35 -13.27 -40.70
CA ASP A 485 2.78 -12.93 -40.80
C ASP A 485 3.40 -12.17 -39.60
N ASN A 486 3.04 -12.50 -38.34
CA ASN A 486 3.63 -11.86 -37.15
C ASN A 486 4.55 -12.81 -36.37
N GLU A 487 5.57 -12.29 -35.67
CA GLU A 487 6.42 -13.15 -34.82
C GLU A 487 5.65 -13.61 -33.57
N ASN A 488 5.08 -12.69 -32.79
CA ASN A 488 4.38 -13.01 -31.54
C ASN A 488 2.98 -12.41 -31.49
N VAL A 489 1.97 -13.26 -31.31
CA VAL A 489 0.54 -12.90 -31.26
C VAL A 489 -0.06 -13.32 -29.93
N GLY A 490 -0.53 -12.34 -29.16
CA GLY A 490 -1.26 -12.49 -27.91
C GLY A 490 -2.67 -11.94 -28.01
N ASN A 491 -3.65 -12.80 -28.12
CA ASN A 491 -5.03 -12.44 -28.38
C ASN A 491 -5.94 -12.89 -27.24
N LYS A 492 -6.75 -11.97 -26.71
CA LYS A 492 -7.78 -12.30 -25.70
C LYS A 492 -9.14 -11.70 -26.10
N LYS A 493 -10.18 -12.53 -26.07
CA LYS A 493 -11.59 -12.13 -26.25
C LYS A 493 -12.38 -12.57 -25.03
N GLU A 494 -13.03 -11.63 -24.36
CA GLU A 494 -13.74 -11.83 -23.10
C GLU A 494 -15.12 -11.19 -23.18
N GLU A 495 -16.17 -11.89 -22.75
CA GLU A 495 -17.53 -11.33 -22.63
C GLU A 495 -18.10 -10.75 -23.95
N ASN A 496 -17.72 -11.31 -25.12
CA ASN A 496 -18.25 -10.87 -26.42
C ASN A 496 -19.39 -11.79 -26.93
N GLU A 497 -20.34 -11.26 -27.70
CA GLU A 497 -21.40 -12.11 -28.27
C GLU A 497 -20.85 -13.00 -29.40
N ASN A 498 -20.18 -12.43 -30.41
CA ASN A 498 -19.66 -13.18 -31.56
C ASN A 498 -18.18 -12.89 -31.82
N VAL A 499 -17.36 -13.92 -31.88
CA VAL A 499 -15.91 -13.84 -32.11
C VAL A 499 -15.51 -14.71 -33.29
N VAL A 500 -14.87 -14.11 -34.28
CA VAL A 500 -14.25 -14.81 -35.42
C VAL A 500 -12.77 -14.48 -35.45
N ASN A 501 -11.93 -15.50 -35.31
CA ASN A 501 -10.48 -15.38 -35.39
C ASN A 501 -9.98 -16.14 -36.62
N LYS A 502 -9.27 -15.44 -37.51
CA LYS A 502 -8.47 -16.00 -38.60
C LYS A 502 -7.01 -15.65 -38.33
N ILE A 503 -6.19 -16.65 -38.02
CA ILE A 503 -4.80 -16.47 -37.60
C ILE A 503 -3.91 -17.38 -38.44
N ASP A 504 -3.17 -16.81 -39.38
CA ASP A 504 -2.41 -17.53 -40.38
C ASP A 504 -0.92 -17.08 -40.34
N ASP A 505 0.04 -17.97 -40.62
CA ASP A 505 1.47 -17.66 -40.85
C ASP A 505 2.25 -16.90 -39.73
N ASN A 506 2.01 -17.19 -38.44
CA ASN A 506 2.73 -16.56 -37.32
C ASN A 506 3.70 -17.52 -36.60
N GLU A 507 4.76 -17.01 -35.96
CA GLU A 507 5.68 -17.88 -35.20
C GLU A 507 5.03 -18.35 -33.88
N ASN A 508 4.57 -17.44 -33.03
CA ASN A 508 4.00 -17.78 -31.72
C ASN A 508 2.61 -17.17 -31.54
N VAL A 509 1.60 -18.01 -31.36
CA VAL A 509 0.20 -17.62 -31.19
C VAL A 509 -0.33 -18.07 -29.83
N ILE A 510 -0.83 -17.12 -29.05
CA ILE A 510 -1.69 -17.36 -27.89
C ILE A 510 -3.05 -16.75 -28.21
N ASN A 511 -4.05 -17.59 -28.45
CA ASN A 511 -5.42 -17.15 -28.67
C ASN A 511 -6.31 -17.64 -27.53
N LYS A 512 -6.90 -16.71 -26.79
CA LYS A 512 -7.76 -16.99 -25.63
C LYS A 512 -9.14 -16.40 -25.85
N ASN A 513 -10.17 -17.23 -25.75
CA ASN A 513 -11.58 -16.83 -25.78
C ASN A 513 -12.25 -17.29 -24.48
N ASP A 514 -12.69 -16.35 -23.66
CA ASP A 514 -13.33 -16.59 -22.36
C ASP A 514 -14.73 -15.97 -22.33
N ASP A 515 -15.73 -16.67 -21.78
CA ASP A 515 -17.05 -16.10 -21.51
C ASP A 515 -17.75 -15.46 -22.75
N ASN A 516 -17.48 -15.96 -23.97
CA ASN A 516 -18.13 -15.46 -25.20
C ASN A 516 -19.31 -16.34 -25.61
N GLU A 517 -20.33 -15.79 -26.25
CA GLU A 517 -21.46 -16.62 -26.73
C GLU A 517 -21.02 -17.51 -27.91
N ASN A 518 -20.48 -16.94 -28.99
CA ASN A 518 -20.08 -17.69 -30.18
C ASN A 518 -18.63 -17.42 -30.56
N VAL A 519 -17.84 -18.48 -30.74
CA VAL A 519 -16.43 -18.41 -31.12
C VAL A 519 -16.15 -19.29 -32.33
N VAL A 520 -15.58 -18.70 -33.37
CA VAL A 520 -15.07 -19.41 -34.55
C VAL A 520 -13.58 -19.12 -34.67
N ASN A 521 -12.74 -20.13 -34.55
CA ASN A 521 -11.30 -20.02 -34.76
C ASN A 521 -10.91 -20.79 -36.02
N LYS A 522 -10.22 -20.12 -36.94
CA LYS A 522 -9.48 -20.70 -38.06
C LYS A 522 -8.02 -20.32 -37.88
N ILE A 523 -7.17 -21.28 -37.51
CA ILE A 523 -5.77 -21.05 -37.14
C ILE A 523 -4.90 -21.97 -37.98
N ASP A 524 -4.22 -21.46 -39.00
CA ASP A 524 -3.48 -22.28 -39.96
C ASP A 524 -2.02 -21.82 -40.13
N ASP A 525 -1.10 -22.72 -40.49
CA ASP A 525 0.29 -22.39 -40.88
C ASP A 525 1.17 -21.64 -39.85
N ASN A 526 0.91 -21.77 -38.54
CA ASN A 526 1.73 -21.17 -37.48
C ASN A 526 2.74 -22.15 -36.87
N GLU A 527 3.86 -21.67 -36.31
CA GLU A 527 4.84 -22.57 -35.66
C GLU A 527 4.33 -23.08 -34.30
N ASN A 528 3.99 -22.19 -33.37
CA ASN A 528 3.55 -22.54 -32.02
C ASN A 528 2.20 -21.92 -31.70
N VAL A 529 1.19 -22.76 -31.45
CA VAL A 529 -0.18 -22.31 -31.15
C VAL A 529 -0.62 -22.79 -29.78
N VAL A 530 -1.07 -21.86 -28.95
CA VAL A 530 -1.86 -22.13 -27.75
C VAL A 530 -3.26 -21.53 -27.97
N ASN A 531 -4.24 -22.37 -28.23
CA ASN A 531 -5.64 -21.96 -28.37
C ASN A 531 -6.41 -22.39 -27.11
N LYS A 532 -6.92 -21.43 -26.35
CA LYS A 532 -7.70 -21.67 -25.12
C LYS A 532 -9.12 -21.13 -25.30
N ASN A 533 -10.12 -21.98 -25.08
CA ASN A 533 -11.52 -21.60 -25.12
C ASN A 533 -12.18 -22.05 -23.82
N ASP A 534 -12.50 -21.11 -22.94
CA ASP A 534 -13.09 -21.37 -21.64
C ASP A 534 -14.46 -20.69 -21.51
N ASP A 535 -15.43 -21.38 -20.92
CA ASP A 535 -16.74 -20.78 -20.55
C ASP A 535 -17.51 -20.13 -21.71
N ASN A 536 -17.27 -20.56 -22.96
CA ASN A 536 -18.00 -20.06 -24.14
C ASN A 536 -19.22 -20.94 -24.46
N GLU A 537 -20.30 -20.36 -24.98
CA GLU A 537 -21.48 -21.16 -25.32
C GLU A 537 -21.22 -22.06 -26.54
N ASN A 538 -20.82 -21.50 -27.68
CA ASN A 538 -20.58 -22.23 -28.92
C ASN A 538 -19.17 -21.99 -29.44
N VAL A 539 -18.42 -23.07 -29.71
CA VAL A 539 -17.06 -22.98 -30.26
C VAL A 539 -16.89 -23.89 -31.47
N VAL A 540 -16.39 -23.31 -32.57
CA VAL A 540 -15.97 -24.03 -33.77
C VAL A 540 -14.48 -23.75 -34.02
N ASN A 541 -13.65 -24.77 -33.92
CA ASN A 541 -12.22 -24.67 -34.13
C ASN A 541 -11.81 -25.45 -35.38
N LYS A 542 -11.19 -24.75 -36.33
CA LYS A 542 -10.44 -25.32 -37.44
C LYS A 542 -8.98 -24.94 -37.27
N ILE A 543 -8.14 -25.93 -36.98
CA ILE A 543 -6.72 -25.72 -36.69
C ILE A 543 -5.94 -26.69 -37.55
N ASP A 544 -5.47 -26.23 -38.71
CA ASP A 544 -4.77 -27.06 -39.68
C ASP A 544 -3.33 -26.59 -39.85
N ASP A 545 -2.44 -27.48 -40.24
CA ASP A 545 -1.11 -27.13 -40.76
C ASP A 545 -0.17 -26.31 -39.82
N ASN A 546 -0.35 -26.38 -38.49
CA ASN A 546 0.55 -25.76 -37.51
C ASN A 546 1.60 -26.76 -36.98
N GLU A 547 2.82 -26.31 -36.63
CA GLU A 547 3.89 -27.23 -36.19
C GLU A 547 3.64 -27.78 -34.77
N ASN A 548 3.35 -26.92 -33.79
CA ASN A 548 3.09 -27.29 -32.40
C ASN A 548 1.75 -26.70 -31.92
N VAL A 549 0.81 -27.56 -31.51
CA VAL A 549 -0.54 -27.12 -31.09
C VAL A 549 -0.86 -27.57 -29.66
N GLY A 550 -1.15 -26.60 -28.80
CA GLY A 550 -1.76 -26.75 -27.48
C GLY A 550 -3.19 -26.21 -27.50
N ASN A 551 -4.17 -27.07 -27.77
CA ASN A 551 -5.59 -26.71 -27.75
C ASN A 551 -6.22 -27.11 -26.40
N LYS A 552 -6.73 -26.14 -25.63
CA LYS A 552 -7.33 -26.35 -24.31
C LYS A 552 -8.76 -25.84 -24.29
N LYS A 553 -9.65 -26.65 -23.71
CA LYS A 553 -11.06 -26.29 -23.50
C LYS A 553 -11.50 -26.59 -22.07
N GLU A 554 -12.23 -25.66 -21.47
CA GLU A 554 -12.85 -25.81 -20.15
C GLU A 554 -14.29 -25.27 -20.25
N GLU A 555 -15.28 -26.05 -19.78
CA GLU A 555 -16.65 -25.57 -19.51
C GLU A 555 -17.47 -24.98 -20.70
N ASN A 556 -17.09 -25.22 -21.97
CA ASN A 556 -17.91 -24.80 -23.13
C ASN A 556 -19.15 -25.68 -23.37
N GLU A 557 -20.28 -25.08 -23.78
CA GLU A 557 -21.54 -25.82 -23.98
C GLU A 557 -21.54 -26.69 -25.25
N ASN A 558 -21.20 -26.10 -26.40
CA ASN A 558 -21.09 -26.77 -27.71
C ASN A 558 -19.69 -26.56 -28.30
N TYR A 559 -19.06 -27.63 -28.80
CA TYR A 559 -17.66 -27.57 -29.21
C TYR A 559 -17.34 -28.54 -30.36
N GLU A 560 -16.92 -28.01 -31.50
CA GLU A 560 -16.49 -28.76 -32.69
C GLU A 560 -15.03 -28.46 -33.05
N ILE A 561 -14.24 -29.50 -33.35
CA ILE A 561 -12.85 -29.40 -33.83
C ILE A 561 -12.71 -30.13 -35.16
N THR A 562 -12.04 -29.49 -36.12
CA THR A 562 -11.33 -30.15 -37.21
C THR A 562 -9.85 -29.81 -37.11
N GLU A 563 -9.02 -30.82 -36.82
CA GLU A 563 -7.55 -30.71 -36.74
C GLU A 563 -6.92 -31.62 -37.81
N LYS A 564 -6.08 -31.06 -38.69
CA LYS A 564 -5.15 -31.81 -39.56
C LYS A 564 -3.73 -31.34 -39.33
N PRO A 565 -2.87 -32.16 -38.72
CA PRO A 565 -1.45 -31.81 -38.54
C PRO A 565 -0.69 -31.86 -39.88
N LEU A 566 0.34 -31.00 -40.01
CA LEU A 566 1.29 -31.05 -41.13
C LEU A 566 1.87 -32.47 -41.27
N PRO A 567 2.02 -32.99 -42.51
CA PRO A 567 2.74 -34.24 -42.72
C PRO A 567 4.18 -34.07 -42.22
N ASN A 568 4.60 -34.95 -41.30
CA ASN A 568 5.96 -34.98 -40.76
C ASN A 568 7.00 -34.89 -41.89
N LYS A 569 7.91 -33.90 -41.81
CA LYS A 569 9.04 -33.68 -42.73
C LYS A 569 10.07 -34.84 -42.76
N ASP A 570 9.82 -35.95 -42.07
CA ASP A 570 10.67 -37.15 -42.07
C ASP A 570 10.29 -38.20 -43.16
N GLU A 571 9.30 -37.92 -44.01
CA GLU A 571 9.05 -38.69 -45.24
C GLU A 571 9.11 -37.81 -46.48
N LEU A 572 10.32 -37.51 -46.99
CA LEU A 572 10.62 -37.26 -48.42
C LEU A 572 12.12 -37.28 -48.74
#